data_AF-X1UPA0-F1
#
_entry.id   AF-X1UPA0-F1
#
_cell.length_a   1.000
_cell.length_b   1.000
_cell.length_c   1.000
_cell.angle_alpha   90.00
_cell.angle_beta   90.00
_cell.angle_gamma   90.00
#
_symmetry.space_group_name_H-M   'P 1'
#
loop_
_entity.id
_entity.type
_entity.pdbx_description
1 polymer ?
#
loop_
_entity_poly.entity_id
_entity_poly.type
_entity_poly.pdbx_seq_one_letter_code
_entity_poly.pdbx_strand_id
1 'polypeptide(L)'
;VFGKGRRPGTASGPEGGEEAKESKAPSFPSRPFSISLFIGPEGGFTSEEVTLAQRYGIVRITLGPRILRAETAGLVATAAILYELGDLS
;
A
#
# COMPACT_ATOMS: atom_id res chain seq x y z
N VAL A 1 0.09 7.06 -2.75
CA VAL A 1 -0.33 5.96 -1.86
C VAL A 1 0.79 4.92 -1.84
N PHE A 2 1.14 4.41 -0.66
CA PHE A 2 2.40 3.69 -0.43
C PHE A 2 2.30 2.20 -0.78
N GLY A 3 3.32 1.69 -1.48
CA GLY A 3 3.71 0.29 -1.55
C GLY A 3 5.22 0.25 -1.34
N LYS A 4 5.65 -0.38 -0.25
CA LYS A 4 7.02 -0.36 0.28
C LYS A 4 8.02 -0.96 -0.73
N GLY A 5 9.05 -0.21 -1.13
CA GLY A 5 10.11 -0.69 -2.03
C GLY A 5 10.98 -1.79 -1.42
N ARG A 6 11.22 -2.87 -2.19
CA ARG A 6 12.26 -3.89 -1.93
C ARG A 6 13.44 -3.68 -2.88
N ARG A 7 14.67 -3.77 -2.36
CA ARG A 7 15.90 -3.96 -3.15
C ARG A 7 16.18 -5.47 -3.33
N PRO A 8 16.80 -5.93 -4.44
CA PRO A 8 17.09 -7.35 -4.68
C PRO A 8 18.53 -7.75 -4.32
N GLY A 9 18.72 -9.04 -4.02
CA GLY A 9 20.01 -9.74 -3.90
C GLY A 9 20.26 -10.24 -2.47
N THR A 10 20.44 -11.53 -2.18
CA THR A 10 21.17 -12.57 -2.94
C THR A 10 20.61 -13.96 -2.63
N ALA A 11 20.79 -14.89 -3.59
CA ALA A 11 20.33 -16.27 -3.55
C ALA A 11 21.34 -17.21 -2.86
N SER A 12 20.84 -18.20 -2.13
CA SER A 12 21.48 -19.51 -1.92
C SER A 12 20.43 -20.47 -1.34
N GLY A 13 20.20 -21.61 -2.01
CA GLY A 13 19.38 -22.73 -1.50
C GLY A 13 20.12 -23.54 -0.42
N PRO A 14 19.62 -24.72 0.03
CA PRO A 14 18.77 -25.63 -0.75
C PRO A 14 17.68 -26.42 0.05
N GLU A 15 16.92 -27.23 -0.71
CA GLU A 15 16.19 -28.50 -0.40
C GLU A 15 14.96 -28.54 0.54
N GLY A 16 13.85 -29.04 -0.03
CA GLY A 16 13.09 -30.18 0.50
C GLY A 16 12.07 -29.94 1.62
N GLY A 17 10.78 -30.10 1.31
CA GLY A 17 9.72 -30.26 2.32
C GLY A 17 8.38 -29.71 1.84
N GLU A 18 7.51 -30.58 1.34
CA GLU A 18 6.11 -30.29 1.06
C GLU A 18 5.33 -30.35 2.38
N GLU A 19 5.04 -29.19 2.98
CA GLU A 19 4.14 -29.10 4.13
C GLU A 19 3.09 -28.00 3.94
N ALA A 20 1.92 -28.28 4.51
CA ALA A 20 0.62 -27.68 4.32
C ALA A 20 0.59 -26.17 4.00
N LYS A 21 -0.26 -25.81 3.03
CA LYS A 21 -0.64 -24.41 2.76
C LYS A 21 -1.44 -23.84 3.92
N GLU A 22 -0.73 -23.47 4.97
CA GLU A 22 -1.22 -22.54 5.96
C GLU A 22 -1.43 -21.20 5.25
N SER A 23 -2.69 -20.78 5.16
CA SER A 23 -3.07 -19.45 4.72
C SER A 23 -2.46 -18.45 5.69
N LYS A 24 -1.22 -18.05 5.40
CA LYS A 24 -0.44 -17.08 6.15
C LYS A 24 -1.25 -15.79 6.17
N ALA A 25 -1.93 -15.55 7.29
CA ALA A 25 -2.42 -14.22 7.63
C ALA A 25 -1.27 -13.24 7.37
N PRO A 26 -1.53 -12.04 6.81
CA PRO A 26 -0.46 -11.11 6.49
C PRO A 26 0.33 -10.83 7.77
N SER A 27 1.50 -11.46 7.88
CA SER A 27 2.37 -11.30 9.04
C SER A 27 2.97 -9.92 8.93
N PHE A 28 2.43 -8.97 9.69
CA PHE A 28 2.96 -7.61 9.70
C PHE A 28 4.42 -7.65 10.15
N PRO A 29 5.31 -6.91 9.47
CA PRO A 29 6.70 -6.85 9.88
C PRO A 29 6.75 -6.31 11.31
N SER A 30 7.47 -7.01 12.19
CA SER A 30 7.75 -6.65 13.59
C SER A 30 8.59 -5.36 13.75
N ARG A 31 8.67 -4.53 12.71
CA ARG A 31 9.38 -3.25 12.68
C ARG A 31 8.38 -2.13 12.43
N PRO A 32 8.54 -0.96 13.07
CA PRO A 32 7.73 0.20 12.76
C PRO A 32 7.84 0.48 11.26
N PHE A 33 6.69 0.60 10.61
CA PHE A 33 6.59 0.99 9.22
C PHE A 33 5.65 2.19 9.14
N SER A 34 5.93 3.08 8.19
CA SER A 34 5.13 4.28 7.97
C SER A 34 4.46 4.18 6.61
N ILE A 35 3.23 4.68 6.52
CA ILE A 35 2.49 4.82 5.28
C ILE A 35 2.32 6.31 5.00
N SER A 36 2.67 6.75 3.80
CA SER A 36 2.39 8.11 3.33
C SER A 36 1.25 8.10 2.31
N LEU A 37 0.22 8.89 2.58
CA LEU A 37 -0.90 9.13 1.68
C LEU A 37 -0.77 10.50 1.02
N PHE A 38 -1.08 10.55 -0.27
CA PHE A 38 -1.14 11.77 -1.06
C PHE A 38 -2.56 11.85 -1.59
N ILE A 39 -3.32 12.84 -1.12
CA ILE A 39 -4.70 13.10 -1.55
C ILE A 39 -4.64 14.39 -2.35
N GLY A 40 -5.14 14.32 -3.59
CA GLY A 40 -5.11 15.47 -4.50
C GLY A 40 -6.13 16.55 -4.12
N PRO A 41 -5.95 17.77 -4.65
CA PRO A 41 -6.97 18.83 -4.57
C PRO A 41 -8.20 18.45 -5.40
N GLU A 42 -9.23 19.30 -5.44
CA GLU A 42 -10.48 19.08 -6.17
C GLU A 42 -10.26 18.78 -7.66
N GLY A 43 -9.21 19.36 -8.26
CA GLY A 43 -8.80 19.12 -9.65
C GLY A 43 -8.00 17.84 -9.88
N GLY A 44 -7.68 17.08 -8.83
CA GLY A 44 -6.80 15.91 -8.88
C GLY A 44 -5.34 16.27 -9.12
N PHE A 45 -4.55 15.24 -9.46
CA PHE A 45 -3.15 15.39 -9.87
C PHE A 45 -3.05 15.41 -11.39
N THR A 46 -2.11 16.18 -11.94
CA THR A 46 -1.86 16.13 -13.38
C THR A 46 -1.17 14.81 -13.78
N SER A 47 -1.22 14.48 -15.07
CA SER A 47 -0.55 13.30 -15.61
C SER A 47 0.95 13.30 -15.34
N GLU A 48 1.59 14.47 -15.35
CA GLU A 48 3.02 14.67 -15.09
C GLU A 48 3.34 14.42 -13.62
N GLU A 49 2.53 14.95 -12.69
CA GLU A 49 2.68 14.72 -11.25
C GLU A 49 2.52 13.24 -10.89
N VAL A 50 1.51 12.59 -11.47
CA VAL A 50 1.28 11.16 -11.29
C VAL A 50 2.46 10.35 -11.81
N THR A 51 2.98 10.68 -13.00
CA THR A 51 4.12 9.98 -13.59
C THR A 51 5.38 10.19 -12.74
N LEU A 52 5.60 11.41 -12.24
CA LEU A 52 6.71 11.72 -11.33
C LEU A 52 6.61 10.92 -10.04
N ALA A 53 5.43 10.89 -9.42
CA ALA A 53 5.16 10.12 -8.21
C ALA A 53 5.46 8.63 -8.42
N GLN A 54 5.02 8.06 -9.54
CA GLN A 54 5.31 6.66 -9.89
C GLN A 54 6.81 6.39 -10.05
N ARG A 55 7.58 7.33 -10.64
CA ARG A 55 9.06 7.20 -10.72
C ARG A 55 9.72 7.16 -9.34
N TYR A 56 9.15 7.82 -8.33
CA TYR A 56 9.62 7.74 -6.94
C TYR A 56 9.02 6.56 -6.15
N GLY A 57 8.34 5.62 -6.81
CA GLY A 57 7.78 4.43 -6.18
C GLY A 57 6.44 4.65 -5.49
N ILE A 58 5.76 5.77 -5.75
CA ILE A 58 4.39 5.98 -5.27
C ILE A 58 3.43 5.16 -6.13
N VAL A 59 2.60 4.36 -5.46
CA VAL A 59 1.60 3.51 -6.11
C VAL A 59 0.28 4.27 -6.18
N ARG A 60 -0.43 4.09 -7.31
CA ARG A 60 -1.80 4.59 -7.48
C ARG A 60 -2.80 3.54 -7.01
N ILE A 61 -3.86 3.97 -6.33
CA ILE A 61 -4.97 3.13 -5.91
C ILE A 61 -6.30 3.80 -6.25
N THR A 62 -7.39 3.04 -6.18
CA THR A 62 -8.76 3.54 -6.29
C THR A 62 -9.56 3.17 -5.05
N LEU A 63 -10.42 4.06 -4.56
CA LEU A 63 -11.33 3.82 -3.42
C LEU A 63 -12.73 3.40 -3.89
N GLY A 64 -12.76 2.44 -4.83
CA GLY A 64 -13.97 2.00 -5.52
C GLY A 64 -14.33 2.83 -6.76
N PRO A 65 -15.55 2.66 -7.31
CA PRO A 65 -15.93 3.23 -8.61
C PRO A 65 -16.38 4.69 -8.54
N ARG A 66 -16.60 5.24 -7.34
CA ARG A 66 -17.10 6.61 -7.15
C ARG A 66 -15.94 7.57 -6.93
N ILE A 67 -16.01 8.73 -7.57
CA ILE A 67 -15.10 9.84 -7.26
C ILE A 67 -15.49 10.41 -5.90
N LEU A 68 -14.60 10.26 -4.92
CA LEU A 68 -14.77 10.83 -3.60
C LEU A 68 -14.22 12.27 -3.57
N ARG A 69 -14.84 13.13 -2.77
CA ARG A 69 -14.27 14.44 -2.43
C ARG A 69 -12.97 14.25 -1.66
N ALA A 70 -12.04 15.22 -1.76
CA ALA A 70 -10.72 15.12 -1.15
C ALA A 70 -10.78 14.80 0.36
N GLU A 71 -11.62 15.52 1.10
CA GLU A 71 -11.89 15.29 2.52
C GLU A 71 -12.36 13.86 2.85
N THR A 72 -13.26 13.32 2.03
CA THR A 72 -13.80 11.96 2.20
C THR A 72 -12.78 10.90 1.81
N ALA A 73 -12.02 11.14 0.73
CA ALA A 73 -11.01 10.21 0.24
C ALA A 73 -9.92 9.96 1.28
N GLY A 74 -9.45 11.01 1.96
CA GLY A 74 -8.46 10.89 3.02
C GLY A 74 -8.95 10.06 4.19
N LEU A 75 -10.18 10.32 4.67
CA LEU A 75 -10.78 9.59 5.78
C LEU A 75 -11.03 8.12 5.45
N VAL A 76 -11.61 7.83 4.28
CA VAL A 76 -11.87 6.46 3.82
C VAL A 76 -10.57 5.68 3.62
N ALA A 77 -9.56 6.27 2.98
CA ALA A 77 -8.26 5.61 2.79
C ALA A 77 -7.59 5.26 4.12
N THR A 78 -7.62 6.19 5.08
CA THR A 78 -7.02 6.00 6.40
C THR A 78 -7.76 4.90 7.17
N ALA A 79 -9.09 4.94 7.19
CA ALA A 79 -9.90 3.91 7.85
C ALA A 79 -9.68 2.52 7.24
N ALA A 80 -9.61 2.41 5.91
CA ALA A 80 -9.31 1.16 5.24
C ALA A 80 -7.93 0.62 5.61
N ILE A 81 -6.91 1.48 5.68
CA ILE A 81 -5.57 1.08 6.11
C ILE A 81 -5.60 0.57 7.55
N LEU A 82 -6.16 1.33 8.49
CA LEU A 82 -6.21 0.93 9.90
C LEU A 82 -6.99 -0.38 10.09
N TYR A 83 -8.08 -0.57 9.34
CA TYR A 83 -8.83 -1.82 9.34
C TYR A 83 -7.98 -3.00 8.87
N GLU A 84 -7.30 -2.87 7.74
CA GLU A 84 -6.43 -3.92 7.21
C GLU A 84 -5.23 -4.22 8.13
N LEU A 85 -4.78 -3.23 8.90
CA LEU A 85 -3.70 -3.38 9.88
C LEU A 85 -4.17 -3.97 11.22
N GLY A 86 -5.48 -4.12 11.44
CA GLY A 86 -6.04 -4.62 12.69
C GLY A 86 -6.13 -3.58 13.82
N ASP A 87 -5.98 -2.29 13.49
CA ASP A 87 -6.07 -1.18 14.46
C ASP A 87 -7.54 -0.77 14.75
N LEU A 88 -8.50 -1.31 14.00
CA LEU A 88 -9.95 -1.02 14.13
C LEU A 88 -10.80 -2.25 14.51
N SER A 89 -10.18 -3.33 15.03
CA SER A 89 -10.87 -4.56 15.46
C SER A 89 -11.22 -4.59 16.94
#